data_AF-A0A1H0B629-F1
#
_entry.id   AF-A0A1H0B629-F1
#
_cell.length_a   1.000
_cell.length_b   1.000
_cell.length_c   1.000
_cell.angle_alpha   90.00
_cell.angle_beta   90.00
_cell.angle_gamma   90.00
#
_symmetry.space_group_name_H-M   'P 1'
#
loop_
_entity.id
_entity.type
_entity.pdbx_description
1 polymer ?
#
loop_
_entity_poly.entity_id
_entity_poly.type
_entity_poly.pdbx_seq_one_letter_code
_entity_poly.pdbx_strand_id
1 'polypeptide(L)'
;MVPPRVVAPKIEVSYDSALAESFFQGRKRQLLNGRRWTSNAHTRLEPFRWPAYYNRRRRHSALGHRTPVEFEQQLITSRTLSLVA
;
A
#
# COMPACT_ATOMS: atom_id res chain seq x y z
N MET A 1 10.24 18.69 -44.05
CA MET A 1 9.51 17.56 -43.44
C MET A 1 9.86 17.53 -41.96
N VAL A 2 8.98 18.01 -41.09
CA VAL A 2 9.21 18.05 -39.63
C VAL A 2 8.64 16.77 -39.03
N PRO A 3 9.40 15.98 -38.25
CA PRO A 3 8.87 14.76 -37.65
C PRO A 3 7.77 15.10 -36.63
N PRO A 4 6.71 14.29 -36.52
CA PRO A 4 5.66 14.53 -35.54
C PRO A 4 6.24 14.44 -34.13
N ARG A 5 5.95 15.43 -33.30
CA ARG A 5 6.26 15.38 -31.86
C ARG A 5 5.45 14.24 -31.26
N VAL A 6 6.12 13.18 -30.83
CA VAL A 6 5.52 12.15 -29.98
C VAL A 6 5.16 12.84 -28.66
N VAL A 7 3.90 13.21 -28.51
CA VAL A 7 3.38 13.68 -27.23
C VAL A 7 3.31 12.45 -26.34
N ALA A 8 4.29 12.30 -25.45
CA ALA A 8 4.25 11.28 -24.41
C ALA A 8 2.93 11.44 -23.64
N PRO A 9 2.16 10.36 -23.42
CA PRO A 9 0.91 10.46 -22.68
C PRO A 9 1.19 11.06 -21.31
N LYS A 10 0.47 12.13 -21.00
CA LYS A 10 0.56 12.83 -19.72
C LYS A 10 0.01 11.86 -18.67
N ILE A 11 0.89 11.33 -17.82
CA ILE A 11 0.51 10.46 -16.70
C ILE A 11 -0.44 11.28 -15.83
N GLU A 12 -1.70 10.87 -15.79
CA GLU A 12 -2.77 11.62 -15.16
C GLU A 12 -2.59 11.57 -13.63
N VAL A 13 -2.29 12.72 -13.05
CA VAL A 13 -2.07 12.88 -11.61
C VAL A 13 -3.42 13.00 -10.92
N SER A 14 -4.13 11.87 -10.79
CA SER A 14 -5.32 11.76 -9.96
C SER A 14 -4.94 11.66 -8.48
N TYR A 15 -5.87 12.03 -7.58
CA TYR A 15 -5.71 11.85 -6.13
C TYR A 15 -5.41 10.39 -5.77
N ASP A 16 -6.10 9.45 -6.41
CA ASP A 16 -5.87 8.02 -6.21
C ASP A 16 -4.49 7.58 -6.72
N SER A 17 -4.02 8.15 -7.83
CA SER A 17 -2.68 7.92 -8.36
C SER A 17 -1.60 8.41 -7.39
N ALA A 18 -1.78 9.60 -6.80
CA ALA A 18 -0.84 10.18 -5.82
C ALA A 18 -0.85 9.39 -4.50
N LEU A 19 -2.02 8.96 -4.03
CA LEU A 19 -2.14 8.09 -2.86
C LEU A 19 -1.44 6.74 -3.08
N ALA A 20 -1.72 6.09 -4.21
CA ALA A 20 -1.08 4.83 -4.59
C ALA A 20 0.44 5.00 -4.68
N GLU A 21 0.91 6.06 -5.32
CA GLU A 21 2.34 6.35 -5.42
C GLU A 21 2.97 6.53 -4.04
N SER A 22 2.38 7.36 -3.17
CA SER A 22 2.89 7.59 -1.81
C SER A 22 2.99 6.28 -1.01
N PHE A 23 2.00 5.39 -1.15
CA PHE A 23 2.00 4.07 -0.52
C PHE A 23 3.15 3.21 -1.03
N PHE A 24 3.32 3.11 -2.35
CA PHE A 24 4.40 2.31 -2.95
C PHE A 24 5.78 2.86 -2.62
N GLN A 25 5.94 4.18 -2.57
CA GLN A 25 7.19 4.83 -2.15
C GLN A 25 7.49 4.52 -0.67
N GLY A 26 6.50 4.63 0.21
CA GLY A 26 6.63 4.27 1.63
C GLY A 26 7.02 2.80 1.83
N ARG A 27 6.44 1.89 1.06
CA ARG A 27 6.82 0.46 1.04
C ARG A 27 8.27 0.27 0.62
N LYS A 28 8.68 0.83 -0.52
CA LYS A 28 10.06 0.73 -1.02
C LYS A 28 11.06 1.23 0.03
N ARG A 29 10.79 2.38 0.65
CA ARG A 29 11.62 2.92 1.73
C ARG A 29 11.76 1.93 2.89
N GLN A 30 10.70 1.26 3.32
CA GLN A 30 10.77 0.30 4.43
C GLN A 30 11.49 -1.00 4.07
N LEU A 31 11.38 -1.48 2.83
CA LEU A 31 12.09 -2.68 2.39
C LEU A 31 13.58 -2.41 2.17
N LEU A 32 13.93 -1.22 1.70
CA LEU A 32 15.31 -0.85 1.36
C LEU A 32 16.07 -0.25 2.55
N ASN A 33 15.39 0.40 3.49
CA ASN A 33 16.04 1.04 4.62
C ASN A 33 16.34 0.03 5.74
N GLY A 34 17.62 -0.29 5.94
CA GLY A 34 18.11 -1.04 7.11
C GLY A 34 18.16 -2.56 6.94
N ARG A 35 17.80 -3.12 5.78
CA ARG A 35 17.94 -4.56 5.51
C ARG A 35 19.17 -4.84 4.66
N ARG A 36 20.10 -5.63 5.19
CA ARG A 36 21.11 -6.33 4.39
C ARG A 36 20.52 -7.65 3.94
N TRP A 37 20.34 -7.81 2.63
CA TRP A 37 19.69 -8.97 2.07
C TRP A 37 20.78 -10.03 1.83
N THR A 38 20.71 -11.14 2.56
CA THR A 38 21.73 -12.19 2.51
C THR A 38 21.48 -13.20 1.38
N SER A 39 20.27 -13.23 0.83
CA SER A 39 19.87 -14.15 -0.25
C SER A 39 18.94 -13.48 -1.25
N ASN A 40 19.27 -13.59 -2.54
CA ASN A 40 18.43 -13.14 -3.65
C ASN A 40 17.03 -13.78 -3.63
N ALA A 41 16.91 -15.02 -3.16
CA ALA A 41 15.62 -15.70 -3.06
C ALA A 41 14.73 -15.05 -2.00
N HIS A 42 15.30 -14.73 -0.83
CA HIS A 42 14.61 -13.95 0.19
C HIS A 42 14.21 -12.58 -0.37
N THR A 43 15.08 -11.98 -1.20
CA THR A 43 14.81 -10.66 -1.78
C THR A 43 13.58 -10.58 -2.64
N ARG A 44 13.42 -11.58 -3.49
CA ARG A 44 12.30 -11.66 -4.42
C ARG A 44 10.97 -11.92 -3.70
N LEU A 45 10.99 -12.53 -2.51
CA LEU A 45 9.79 -12.88 -1.75
C LEU A 45 9.28 -11.77 -0.84
N GLU A 46 10.14 -10.90 -0.32
CA GLU A 46 9.72 -9.85 0.63
C GLU A 46 8.65 -8.89 0.09
N PRO A 47 8.67 -8.44 -1.18
CA PRO A 47 7.60 -7.62 -1.72
C PRO A 47 6.21 -8.27 -1.65
N PHE A 48 6.15 -9.61 -1.71
CA PHE A 48 4.91 -10.38 -1.62
C PHE A 48 4.50 -10.69 -0.18
N ARG A 49 5.47 -10.79 0.73
CA ARG A 49 5.21 -10.99 2.17
C ARG A 49 4.79 -9.71 2.87
N TRP A 50 5.32 -8.58 2.43
CA TRP A 50 5.10 -7.29 3.09
C TRP A 50 3.62 -6.87 3.15
N PRO A 51 2.77 -7.04 2.11
CA PRO A 51 1.34 -6.75 2.21
C PRO A 51 0.63 -7.55 3.30
N ALA A 52 0.95 -8.83 3.46
CA ALA A 52 0.38 -9.66 4.52
C ALA A 52 0.79 -9.15 5.91
N TYR A 53 2.04 -8.71 6.07
CA TYR A 53 2.49 -8.04 7.28
C TYR A 53 1.76 -6.70 7.51
N TYR A 54 1.63 -5.86 6.49
CA TYR A 54 0.96 -4.57 6.56
C TYR A 54 -0.50 -4.72 7.00
N ASN A 55 -1.26 -5.62 6.35
CA ASN A 55 -2.69 -5.78 6.62
C ASN A 55 -3.01 -6.47 7.95
N ARG A 56 -2.16 -7.43 8.39
CA ARG A 56 -2.50 -8.32 9.51
C ARG A 56 -1.66 -8.13 10.77
N ARG A 57 -0.54 -7.41 10.70
CA ARG A 57 0.41 -7.31 11.83
C ARG A 57 0.83 -5.88 12.13
N ARG A 58 0.92 -5.01 11.14
CA ARG A 58 1.30 -3.62 11.35
C ARG A 58 0.16 -2.84 11.99
N ARG A 59 0.44 -2.23 13.14
CA ARG A 59 -0.48 -1.31 13.82
C ARG A 59 -0.29 0.11 13.30
N HIS A 60 -1.40 0.80 13.09
CA HIS A 60 -1.42 2.16 12.56
C HIS A 60 -2.02 3.10 13.60
N SER A 61 -1.29 4.16 13.98
CA SER A 61 -1.79 5.18 14.92
C SER A 61 -3.07 5.84 14.39
N ALA A 62 -3.14 6.09 13.08
CA ALA A 62 -4.34 6.60 12.41
C ALA A 62 -5.58 5.69 12.56
N LEU A 63 -5.39 4.39 12.82
CA LEU A 63 -6.47 3.41 13.04
C LEU A 63 -6.68 3.12 14.54
N GLY A 64 -6.15 3.96 15.44
CA GLY A 64 -6.21 3.73 16.89
C GLY A 64 -5.32 2.57 17.34
N HIS A 65 -4.13 2.45 16.75
CA HIS A 65 -3.17 1.35 16.99
C HIS A 65 -3.69 -0.04 16.63
N ARG A 66 -4.61 -0.13 15.66
CA ARG A 66 -5.12 -1.38 15.09
C ARG A 66 -4.49 -1.69 13.75
N THR A 67 -4.60 -2.95 13.33
CA THR A 67 -4.27 -3.37 11.96
C THR A 67 -5.40 -3.00 10.99
N PRO A 68 -5.12 -2.86 9.68
CA PRO A 68 -6.16 -2.59 8.69
C PRO A 68 -7.29 -3.63 8.71
N VAL A 69 -6.97 -4.91 8.87
CA VAL A 69 -7.98 -5.98 8.95
C VAL A 69 -8.87 -5.83 10.18
N GLU A 70 -8.31 -5.56 11.36
CA GLU A 70 -9.11 -5.35 12.57
C GLU A 70 -10.01 -4.11 12.45
N PHE A 71 -9.50 -3.05 11.83
CA PHE A 71 -10.27 -1.84 11.59
C PHE A 71 -11.44 -2.09 10.63
N GLU A 72 -11.21 -2.77 9.51
CA GLU A 72 -12.27 -3.16 8.56
C GLU A 72 -13.31 -4.06 9.21
N GLN A 73 -12.89 -5.05 10.01
CA GLN A 73 -13.79 -5.92 10.75
C GLN A 73 -14.72 -5.14 11.68
N GLN A 74 -14.19 -4.17 12.44
CA GLN A 74 -14.99 -3.32 13.32
C GLN A 74 -15.99 -2.45 12.53
N LEU A 75 -15.57 -1.91 11.39
CA LEU A 75 -16.45 -1.12 10.53
C LEU A 75 -17.59 -1.97 9.95
N ILE A 76 -17.27 -3.18 9.47
CA ILE A 76 -18.25 -4.14 8.95
C ILE A 76 -19.24 -4.50 10.05
N THR A 77 -18.75 -4.90 11.24
CA THR A 77 -19.62 -5.24 12.37
C THR A 77 -20.54 -4.09 12.75
N SER A 78 -20.00 -2.87 12.87
CA SER A 78 -20.79 -1.67 13.20
C SER A 78 -21.86 -1.39 12.14
N ARG A 79 -21.51 -1.50 10.86
CA ARG A 79 -22.43 -1.28 9.74
C ARG A 79 -23.51 -2.36 9.66
N THR A 80 -23.16 -3.62 9.90
CA THR A 80 -24.15 -4.71 9.94
C THR A 80 -25.12 -4.51 11.09
N LEU A 81 -24.63 -4.15 12.28
CA LEU A 81 -25.49 -3.86 13.43
C LEU A 81 -26.46 -2.71 13.16
N SER A 82 -26.03 -1.66 12.44
CA SER A 82 -26.92 -0.55 12.09
C SER A 82 -27.95 -0.88 11.00
N LEU A 83 -27.74 -1.93 10.21
CA LEU A 83 -28.67 -2.36 9.15
C LEU A 83 -29.72 -3.36 9.64
N VAL A 84 -29.48 -3.98 10.78
CA VAL A 84 -30.37 -5.01 11.38
C VAL A 84 -31.24 -4.42 12.50
N ALA A 85 -30.86 -3.27 13.06
CA ALA A 85 -31.64 -2.49 14.03
C ALA A 85 -32.63 -1.56 13.34
#